data_AF-A0A2W6UZW6-F1
#
_entry.id   AF-A0A2W6UZW6-F1
#
_cell.length_a   1.000
_cell.length_b   1.000
_cell.length_c   1.000
_cell.angle_alpha   90.00
_cell.angle_beta   90.00
_cell.angle_gamma   90.00
#
_symmetry.space_group_name_H-M   'P 1'
#
loop_
_entity.id
_entity.type
_entity.pdbx_description
1 polymer ?
#
loop_
_entity_poly.entity_id
_entity_poly.type
_entity_poly.pdbx_seq_one_letter_code
_entity_poly.pdbx_strand_id
1 'polypeptide(L)'
;MRGTVVAIVGPSSDSALASLAGLPGIDTLSLREADPDVASRRIAACAMPWIVHDADPLEHVAAAWIELYQERATLGTLEIEVETALDAFEHGRALMPDYYIVLDPASADGAWRHWWCGALGQHAPRRVLPAETPGHARDAAIRRMLTALPSSRPWPDPSTWLPGLAFEIPDRVGLRDRVRDEPEISGS
;
A
#
# COMPACT_ATOMS: atom_id res chain seq x y z
N MET A 1 24.01 -5.59 6.94
CA MET A 1 22.61 -6.01 7.20
C MET A 1 21.74 -4.82 6.88
N ARG A 2 20.71 -4.98 6.05
CA ARG A 2 19.79 -3.89 5.71
C ARG A 2 18.76 -3.72 6.83
N GLY A 3 18.46 -2.48 7.20
CA GLY A 3 17.35 -2.18 8.12
C GLY A 3 16.00 -2.57 7.54
N THR A 4 15.00 -2.72 8.40
CA THR A 4 13.61 -2.94 7.98
C THR A 4 12.99 -1.62 7.54
N VAL A 5 12.46 -1.61 6.31
CA VAL A 5 11.87 -0.43 5.68
C VAL A 5 10.36 -0.45 5.90
N VAL A 6 9.82 0.65 6.43
CA VAL A 6 8.40 0.80 6.75
C VAL A 6 7.85 2.05 6.08
N ALA A 7 6.83 1.89 5.26
CA ALA A 7 6.07 3.01 4.71
C ALA A 7 4.87 3.30 5.62
N ILE A 8 4.73 4.54 6.08
CA ILE A 8 3.53 5.03 6.76
C ILE A 8 2.68 5.77 5.75
N VAL A 9 1.48 5.28 5.49
CA VAL A 9 0.57 5.83 4.48
C VAL A 9 -0.70 6.36 5.13
N GLY A 10 -1.26 7.41 4.54
CA GLY A 10 -2.44 8.11 5.03
C GLY A 10 -2.23 9.61 5.17
N PRO A 11 -3.31 10.37 5.40
CA PRO A 11 -3.27 11.84 5.43
C PRO A 11 -2.43 12.41 6.57
N SER A 12 -2.20 11.65 7.64
CA SER A 12 -1.46 12.08 8.83
C SER A 12 -0.05 11.48 8.93
N SER A 13 0.52 10.96 7.83
CA SER A 13 1.85 10.31 7.87
C SER A 13 2.94 11.27 8.33
N ASP A 14 2.86 12.55 7.99
CA ASP A 14 3.84 13.58 8.37
C ASP A 14 3.88 13.74 9.90
N SER A 15 2.71 13.79 10.55
CA SER A 15 2.58 13.83 12.01
C SER A 15 3.10 12.54 12.65
N ALA A 16 2.87 11.39 12.03
CA ALA A 16 3.39 10.12 12.49
C ALA A 16 4.93 10.06 12.39
N LEU A 17 5.52 10.49 11.29
CA LEU A 17 6.98 10.61 11.15
C LEU A 17 7.56 11.56 12.19
N ALA A 18 6.94 12.72 12.39
CA ALA A 18 7.38 13.70 13.39
C ALA A 18 7.40 13.12 14.82
N SER A 19 6.48 12.21 15.16
CA SER A 19 6.47 11.54 16.48
C SER A 19 7.59 10.50 16.66
N LEU A 20 8.17 10.02 15.57
CA LEU A 20 9.28 9.06 15.57
C LEU A 20 10.65 9.73 15.42
N ALA A 21 10.69 10.97 14.94
CA ALA A 21 11.92 11.68 14.65
C ALA A 21 12.81 11.82 15.89
N GLY A 22 14.10 11.51 15.73
CA GLY A 22 15.10 11.58 16.81
C GLY A 22 15.09 10.41 17.79
N LEU A 23 14.22 9.41 17.62
CA LEU A 23 14.25 8.21 18.43
C LEU A 23 15.46 7.31 18.09
N PRO A 24 16.16 6.74 19.08
CA PRO A 24 17.29 5.86 18.83
C PRO A 24 16.91 4.64 17.98
N GLY A 25 17.73 4.34 16.96
CA GLY A 25 17.55 3.19 16.09
C GLY A 25 16.47 3.33 15.03
N ILE A 26 15.90 4.53 14.85
CA ILE A 26 14.93 4.86 13.82
C ILE A 26 15.49 5.99 12.95
N ASP A 27 15.49 5.78 11.64
CA ASP A 27 15.69 6.84 10.65
C ASP A 27 14.34 7.21 10.05
N THR A 28 13.95 8.48 10.12
CA THR A 28 12.68 8.98 9.59
C THR A 28 12.94 9.85 8.37
N LEU A 29 12.34 9.49 7.23
CA LEU A 29 12.50 10.21 5.98
C LEU A 29 11.14 10.72 5.50
N SER A 30 10.96 12.05 5.45
CA SER A 30 9.88 12.61 4.65
C SER A 30 10.32 12.64 3.18
N LEU A 31 9.61 11.85 2.39
CA LEU A 31 9.79 11.50 0.99
C LEU A 31 8.47 11.60 0.20
N ARG A 32 7.36 12.01 0.83
CA ARG A 32 6.12 12.37 0.15
C ARG A 32 6.44 13.34 -1.00
N GLU A 33 5.92 13.05 -2.19
CA GLU A 33 6.17 13.80 -3.43
C GLU A 33 7.65 13.86 -3.89
N ALA A 34 8.57 13.15 -3.23
CA ALA A 34 9.93 13.07 -3.71
C ALA A 34 9.99 12.25 -5.00
N ASP A 35 10.90 12.63 -5.88
CA ASP A 35 11.27 11.82 -7.04
C ASP A 35 11.62 10.38 -6.60
N PRO A 36 11.06 9.33 -7.23
CA PRO A 36 11.27 7.94 -6.81
C PRO A 36 12.74 7.55 -6.71
N ASP A 37 13.58 7.97 -7.65
CA ASP A 37 15.01 7.65 -7.64
C ASP A 37 15.70 8.30 -6.44
N VAL A 38 15.33 9.55 -6.13
CA VAL A 38 15.82 10.25 -4.93
C VAL A 38 15.35 9.53 -3.66
N ALA A 39 14.08 9.12 -3.58
CA ALA A 39 13.53 8.41 -2.45
C ALA A 39 14.25 7.07 -2.22
N SER A 40 14.40 6.26 -3.26
CA SER A 40 15.10 4.97 -3.23
C SER A 40 16.55 5.12 -2.77
N ARG A 41 17.29 6.10 -3.33
CA ARG A 41 18.67 6.39 -2.91
C ARG A 41 18.76 6.81 -1.44
N ARG A 42 17.83 7.63 -0.96
CA ARG A 42 17.81 8.07 0.46
C ARG A 42 17.54 6.89 1.39
N ILE A 43 16.57 6.04 1.08
CA ILE A 43 16.27 4.82 1.84
C ILE A 43 17.49 3.88 1.86
N ALA A 44 18.16 3.70 0.73
CA ALA A 44 19.33 2.83 0.61
C ALA A 44 20.56 3.34 1.38
N ALA A 45 20.66 4.65 1.61
CA ALA A 45 21.75 5.26 2.37
C ALA A 45 21.60 5.11 3.90
N CYS A 46 20.42 4.72 4.39
CA CYS A 46 20.16 4.56 5.81
C CYS A 46 20.85 3.31 6.40
N ALA A 47 21.36 3.44 7.61
CA ALA A 47 22.03 2.35 8.34
C ALA A 47 21.31 1.93 9.63
N MET A 48 20.18 2.57 9.95
CA MET A 48 19.41 2.26 11.16
C MET A 48 18.65 0.94 11.03
N PRO A 49 18.38 0.23 12.14
CA PRO A 49 17.52 -0.96 12.15
C PRO A 49 16.14 -0.71 11.58
N TRP A 50 15.56 0.48 11.82
CA TRP A 50 14.27 0.90 11.30
C TRP A 50 14.42 2.11 10.39
N ILE A 51 13.89 2.02 9.17
CA ILE A 51 13.85 3.10 8.20
C ILE A 51 12.37 3.36 7.91
N VAL A 52 11.87 4.52 8.33
CA VAL A 52 10.45 4.85 8.27
C VAL A 52 10.26 6.04 7.35
N HIS A 53 9.39 5.91 6.35
CA HIS A 53 9.10 6.97 5.39
C HIS A 53 7.61 7.08 5.06
N ASP A 54 7.23 8.13 4.33
CA ASP A 54 5.87 8.44 3.89
C ASP A 54 5.66 8.35 2.36
N ALA A 55 6.69 7.98 1.58
CA ALA A 55 6.53 7.68 0.15
C ALA A 55 5.86 6.30 -0.07
N ASP A 56 4.75 6.27 -0.79
CA ASP A 56 4.11 5.03 -1.24
C ASP A 56 4.58 4.68 -2.67
N PRO A 57 5.38 3.61 -2.87
CA PRO A 57 5.85 3.23 -4.20
C PRO A 57 4.72 2.75 -5.14
N LEU A 58 3.52 2.51 -4.60
CA LEU A 58 2.33 2.12 -5.35
C LEU A 58 1.27 3.21 -5.38
N GLU A 59 1.58 4.47 -5.02
CA GLU A 59 0.59 5.55 -4.91
C GLU A 59 -0.24 5.72 -6.19
N HIS A 60 0.41 5.77 -7.35
CA HIS A 60 -0.27 5.92 -8.64
C HIS A 60 -1.06 4.66 -9.03
N VAL A 61 -0.56 3.47 -8.70
CA VAL A 61 -1.27 2.20 -8.91
C VAL A 61 -2.54 2.16 -8.04
N ALA A 62 -2.43 2.54 -6.77
CA ALA A 62 -3.54 2.63 -5.84
C ALA A 62 -4.60 3.62 -6.34
N ALA A 63 -4.18 4.81 -6.80
CA ALA A 63 -5.06 5.82 -7.37
C ALA A 63 -5.79 5.29 -8.62
N ALA A 64 -5.07 4.72 -9.59
CA ALA A 64 -5.67 4.17 -10.80
C ALA A 64 -6.61 2.99 -10.51
N TRP A 65 -6.25 2.14 -9.53
CA TRP A 65 -7.10 1.03 -9.09
C TRP A 65 -8.39 1.53 -8.45
N ILE A 66 -8.31 2.55 -7.59
CA ILE A 66 -9.47 3.18 -6.95
C ILE A 66 -10.36 3.85 -8.00
N GLU A 67 -9.78 4.54 -8.98
CA GLU A 67 -10.56 5.15 -10.07
C GLU A 67 -11.22 4.09 -10.95
N LEU A 68 -10.56 2.98 -11.23
CA LEU A 68 -11.16 1.85 -11.94
C LEU A 68 -12.30 1.22 -11.13
N TYR A 69 -12.11 1.00 -9.83
CA TYR A 69 -13.14 0.51 -8.91
C TYR A 69 -14.37 1.44 -8.89
N GLN A 70 -14.15 2.74 -8.96
CA GLN A 70 -15.20 3.76 -8.97
C GLN A 70 -15.76 4.07 -10.37
N GLU A 71 -15.42 3.26 -11.38
CA GLU A 71 -15.82 3.43 -12.78
C GLU A 71 -15.45 4.80 -13.38
N ARG A 72 -14.37 5.42 -12.86
CA ARG A 72 -13.85 6.73 -13.30
C ARG A 72 -12.63 6.63 -14.20
N ALA A 73 -11.98 5.47 -14.26
CA ALA A 73 -10.86 5.20 -15.14
C ALA A 73 -11.06 3.91 -15.95
N THR A 74 -10.23 3.73 -16.97
CA THR A 74 -10.25 2.52 -17.79
C THR A 74 -9.21 1.51 -17.31
N LEU A 75 -9.37 0.25 -17.72
CA LEU A 75 -8.36 -0.79 -17.46
C LEU A 75 -6.98 -0.37 -17.96
N GLY A 76 -6.90 0.22 -19.16
CA GLY A 76 -5.63 0.67 -19.74
C GLY A 76 -4.91 1.71 -18.89
N THR A 77 -5.63 2.54 -18.13
CA THR A 77 -5.03 3.48 -17.18
C THR A 77 -4.30 2.73 -16.06
N LEU A 78 -4.93 1.72 -15.47
CA LEU A 78 -4.31 0.90 -14.44
C LEU A 78 -3.11 0.09 -14.99
N GLU A 79 -3.23 -0.46 -16.21
CA GLU A 79 -2.15 -1.20 -16.86
C GLU A 79 -0.89 -0.35 -17.02
N ILE A 80 -1.04 0.92 -17.46
CA ILE A 80 0.08 1.86 -17.60
C ILE A 80 0.75 2.14 -16.24
N GLU A 81 -0.02 2.38 -15.18
CA GLU A 81 0.54 2.63 -13.86
C GLU A 81 1.24 1.39 -13.28
N VAL A 82 0.70 0.20 -13.53
CA VAL A 82 1.34 -1.08 -13.18
C VAL A 82 2.66 -1.26 -13.92
N GLU A 83 2.68 -1.06 -15.24
CA GLU A 83 3.90 -1.16 -16.05
C GLU A 83 4.95 -0.16 -15.57
N THR A 84 4.55 1.08 -15.26
CA THR A 84 5.44 2.12 -14.75
C THR A 84 6.04 1.75 -13.39
N ALA A 85 5.23 1.23 -12.48
CA ALA A 85 5.68 0.77 -11.17
C ALA A 85 6.64 -0.43 -11.29
N LEU A 86 6.34 -1.38 -12.17
CA LEU A 86 7.19 -2.55 -12.42
C LEU A 86 8.55 -2.14 -12.99
N ASP A 87 8.58 -1.24 -13.97
CA ASP A 87 9.82 -0.69 -14.52
C ASP A 87 10.64 0.02 -13.42
N ALA A 88 9.98 0.76 -12.52
CA ALA A 88 10.65 1.39 -11.40
C ALA A 88 11.25 0.37 -10.42
N PHE A 89 10.57 -0.73 -10.12
CA PHE A 89 11.12 -1.79 -9.28
C PHE A 89 12.28 -2.53 -9.95
N GLU A 90 12.15 -2.88 -11.23
CA GLU A 90 13.18 -3.58 -12.00
C GLU A 90 14.49 -2.79 -12.03
N HIS A 91 14.41 -1.47 -12.21
CA HIS A 91 15.56 -0.58 -12.25
C HIS A 91 16.00 -0.06 -10.87
N GLY A 92 15.40 -0.54 -9.78
CA GLY A 92 15.73 -0.12 -8.40
C GLY A 92 15.39 1.35 -8.08
N ARG A 93 14.57 1.98 -8.92
CA ARG A 93 14.06 3.34 -8.79
C ARG A 93 12.91 3.44 -7.78
N ALA A 94 12.22 2.33 -7.54
CA ALA A 94 11.28 2.16 -6.44
C ALA A 94 11.67 0.94 -5.59
N LEU A 95 11.17 0.91 -4.36
CA LEU A 95 11.36 -0.21 -3.46
C LEU A 95 10.06 -0.55 -2.74
N MET A 96 9.67 -1.83 -2.78
CA MET A 96 8.61 -2.32 -1.92
C MET A 96 9.05 -2.25 -0.45
N PRO A 97 8.33 -1.55 0.44
CA PRO A 97 8.65 -1.54 1.87
C PRO A 97 8.43 -2.93 2.46
N ASP A 98 9.18 -3.27 3.52
CA ASP A 98 8.95 -4.51 4.24
C ASP A 98 7.55 -4.53 4.89
N TYR A 99 7.08 -3.38 5.37
CA TYR A 99 5.76 -3.20 5.96
C TYR A 99 5.13 -1.87 5.54
N TYR A 100 3.82 -1.88 5.30
CA TYR A 100 2.97 -0.70 5.32
C TYR A 100 2.34 -0.56 6.71
N ILE A 101 2.34 0.66 7.24
CA ILE A 101 1.50 1.08 8.35
C ILE A 101 0.46 2.03 7.76
N VAL A 102 -0.80 1.61 7.75
CA VAL A 102 -1.91 2.39 7.19
C VAL A 102 -2.59 3.13 8.33
N LEU A 103 -2.54 4.47 8.29
CA LEU A 103 -3.15 5.32 9.31
C LEU A 103 -4.65 5.48 9.07
N ASP A 104 -5.44 5.30 10.14
CA ASP A 104 -6.89 5.45 10.20
C ASP A 104 -7.68 4.78 9.05
N PRO A 105 -7.41 3.50 8.70
CA PRO A 105 -8.09 2.83 7.58
C PRO A 105 -9.60 2.67 7.80
N ALA A 106 -10.06 2.73 9.05
CA ALA A 106 -11.48 2.71 9.39
C ALA A 106 -12.21 4.01 8.99
N SER A 107 -11.48 5.13 8.97
CA SER A 107 -12.00 6.46 8.62
C SER A 107 -11.83 6.79 7.13
N ALA A 108 -11.04 6.00 6.40
CA ALA A 108 -10.85 6.15 4.96
C ALA A 108 -12.12 5.79 4.17
N ASP A 109 -12.32 6.50 3.05
CA ASP A 109 -13.36 6.20 2.07
C ASP A 109 -13.33 4.72 1.66
N GLY A 110 -14.50 4.13 1.36
CA GLY A 110 -14.62 2.69 1.14
C GLY A 110 -13.61 2.12 0.13
N ALA A 111 -13.35 2.82 -0.97
CA ALA A 111 -12.40 2.38 -2.00
C ALA A 111 -10.95 2.29 -1.51
N TRP A 112 -10.50 3.23 -0.67
CA TRP A 112 -9.18 3.20 -0.05
C TRP A 112 -9.01 2.03 0.91
N ARG A 113 -10.07 1.71 1.67
CA ARG A 113 -10.07 0.51 2.51
C ARG A 113 -10.01 -0.78 1.67
N HIS A 114 -10.69 -0.82 0.53
CA HIS A 114 -10.63 -1.97 -0.39
C HIS A 114 -9.26 -2.16 -1.03
N TRP A 115 -8.53 -1.08 -1.29
CA TRP A 115 -7.13 -1.16 -1.72
C TRP A 115 -6.25 -1.80 -0.63
N TRP A 116 -6.16 -1.17 0.55
CA TRP A 116 -5.24 -1.61 1.60
C TRP A 116 -5.61 -2.96 2.21
N CYS A 117 -6.88 -3.20 2.52
CA CYS A 117 -7.34 -4.41 3.19
C CYS A 117 -7.79 -5.53 2.22
N GLY A 118 -7.92 -5.22 0.92
CA GLY A 118 -8.31 -6.16 -0.12
C GLY A 118 -7.17 -6.40 -1.10
N ALA A 119 -7.10 -5.56 -2.14
CA ALA A 119 -6.21 -5.73 -3.29
C ALA A 119 -4.74 -5.90 -2.89
N LEU A 120 -4.19 -5.00 -2.07
CA LEU A 120 -2.82 -5.12 -1.59
C LEU A 120 -2.71 -6.14 -0.44
N GLY A 121 -3.65 -6.06 0.51
CA GLY A 121 -3.64 -6.84 1.74
C GLY A 121 -3.66 -8.35 1.51
N GLN A 122 -4.28 -8.85 0.44
CA GLN A 122 -4.35 -10.29 0.18
C GLN A 122 -3.00 -10.93 -0.19
N HIS A 123 -2.07 -10.16 -0.77
CA HIS A 123 -0.75 -10.68 -1.15
C HIS A 123 0.20 -10.80 0.03
N ALA A 124 0.07 -9.93 1.04
CA ALA A 124 0.85 -10.00 2.26
C ALA A 124 0.10 -9.38 3.46
N PRO A 125 -0.92 -10.04 4.01
CA PRO A 125 -1.81 -9.45 5.01
C PRO A 125 -1.11 -9.11 6.33
N ARG A 126 0.01 -9.79 6.64
CA ARG A 126 0.84 -9.51 7.81
C ARG A 126 1.87 -8.39 7.58
N ARG A 127 1.87 -7.76 6.41
CA ARG A 127 2.74 -6.64 6.04
C ARG A 127 1.98 -5.35 5.79
N VAL A 128 0.65 -5.38 5.81
CA VAL A 128 -0.21 -4.18 5.82
C VAL A 128 -0.84 -4.08 7.19
N LEU A 129 -0.35 -3.15 8.02
CA LEU A 129 -0.73 -3.04 9.42
C LEU A 129 -1.59 -1.80 9.63
N PRO A 130 -2.85 -1.94 10.08
CA PRO A 130 -3.65 -0.79 10.45
C PRO A 130 -3.12 -0.14 11.73
N ALA A 131 -3.12 1.18 11.78
CA ALA A 131 -2.75 1.97 12.94
C ALA A 131 -3.67 3.19 13.10
N GLU A 132 -3.84 3.65 14.32
CA GLU A 132 -4.47 4.95 14.58
C GLU A 132 -3.44 6.07 14.39
N THR A 133 -3.88 7.22 13.90
CA THR A 133 -3.03 8.42 13.84
C THR A 133 -2.60 8.81 15.26
N PRO A 134 -1.29 9.08 15.48
CA PRO A 134 -0.79 9.58 16.75
C PRO A 134 -1.54 10.83 17.22
N GLY A 135 -2.15 10.76 18.41
CA GLY A 135 -2.93 11.88 18.96
C GLY A 135 -2.06 13.07 19.41
N HIS A 136 -0.77 12.85 19.64
CA HIS A 136 0.21 13.87 20.02
C HIS A 136 1.65 13.37 19.81
N ALA A 137 2.63 14.27 19.83
CA ALA A 137 4.05 13.95 19.59
C ALA A 137 4.67 12.89 20.53
N ARG A 138 4.09 12.67 21.73
CA ARG A 138 4.55 11.63 22.68
C ARG A 138 3.87 10.27 22.51
N ASP A 139 3.02 10.12 21.49
CA ASP A 139 2.29 8.88 21.31
C ASP A 139 3.26 7.78 20.87
N ALA A 140 3.33 6.73 21.67
CA ALA A 140 4.25 5.62 21.47
C ALA A 140 3.61 4.45 20.69
N ALA A 141 2.39 4.59 20.17
CA ALA A 141 1.68 3.51 19.48
C ALA A 141 2.47 2.94 18.30
N ILE A 142 2.90 3.79 17.37
CA ILE A 142 3.67 3.37 16.20
C ILE A 142 5.03 2.81 16.61
N ARG A 143 5.69 3.43 17.60
CA ARG A 143 6.95 2.90 18.15
C ARG A 143 6.78 1.49 18.70
N ARG A 144 5.74 1.23 19.49
CA ARG A 144 5.44 -0.12 20.01
C ARG A 144 5.18 -1.10 18.87
N MET A 145 4.50 -0.66 17.80
CA MET A 145 4.24 -1.46 16.62
C MET A 145 5.52 -1.90 15.91
N LEU A 146 6.47 -0.97 15.70
CA LEU A 146 7.78 -1.30 15.11
C LEU A 146 8.49 -2.40 15.92
N THR A 147 8.43 -2.37 17.25
CA THR A 147 9.04 -3.41 18.08
C THR A 147 8.29 -4.75 18.10
N ALA A 148 7.07 -4.79 17.56
CA ALA A 148 6.18 -5.95 17.59
C ALA A 148 5.75 -6.41 16.19
N LEU A 149 6.50 -6.03 15.15
CA LEU A 149 6.15 -6.41 13.77
C LEU A 149 6.14 -7.94 13.62
N PRO A 150 5.09 -8.49 12.98
CA PRO A 150 4.94 -9.92 12.84
C PRO A 150 5.98 -10.47 11.86
N SER A 151 6.71 -11.51 12.26
CA SER A 151 7.52 -12.30 11.34
C SER A 151 6.59 -13.00 10.33
N SER A 152 6.73 -12.69 9.05
CA SER A 152 5.91 -13.26 7.98
C SER A 152 6.71 -13.41 6.68
N ARG A 153 6.17 -14.18 5.72
CA ARG A 153 6.78 -14.31 4.40
C ARG A 153 6.97 -12.92 3.77
N PRO A 154 8.09 -12.66 3.07
CA PRO A 154 8.26 -11.41 2.33
C PRO A 154 7.15 -11.24 1.29
N TRP A 155 7.02 -10.03 0.75
CA TRP A 155 6.19 -9.78 -0.40
C TRP A 155 6.53 -10.76 -1.53
N PRO A 156 5.54 -11.30 -2.25
CA PRO A 156 5.80 -11.90 -3.54
C PRO A 156 6.37 -10.85 -4.49
N ASP A 157 7.12 -11.30 -5.49
CA ASP A 157 7.68 -10.42 -6.52
C ASP A 157 6.53 -9.61 -7.17
N PRO A 158 6.58 -8.26 -7.16
CA PRO A 158 5.57 -7.39 -7.76
C PRO A 158 5.11 -7.81 -9.15
N SER A 159 6.02 -8.30 -10.00
CA SER A 159 5.72 -8.74 -11.38
C SER A 159 4.74 -9.91 -11.44
N THR A 160 4.64 -10.70 -10.37
CA THR A 160 3.78 -11.90 -10.31
C THR A 160 2.33 -11.59 -9.97
N TRP A 161 2.02 -10.39 -9.45
CA TRP A 161 0.69 -10.07 -8.94
C TRP A 161 0.16 -8.70 -9.34
N LEU A 162 1.00 -7.68 -9.53
CA LEU A 162 0.54 -6.34 -9.96
C LEU A 162 -0.30 -6.36 -11.25
N PRO A 163 0.06 -7.15 -12.30
CA PRO A 163 -0.77 -7.24 -13.51
C PRO A 163 -2.16 -7.84 -13.27
N GLY A 164 -2.35 -8.58 -12.18
CA GLY A 164 -3.62 -9.21 -11.79
C GLY A 164 -4.59 -8.28 -11.07
N LEU A 165 -4.15 -7.11 -10.61
CA LEU A 165 -4.93 -6.20 -9.73
C LEU A 165 -6.31 -5.82 -10.28
N ALA A 166 -6.45 -5.71 -11.61
CA ALA A 166 -7.71 -5.39 -12.27
C ALA A 166 -8.82 -6.43 -12.01
N PHE A 167 -8.46 -7.67 -11.68
CA PHE A 167 -9.39 -8.75 -11.41
C PHE A 167 -9.78 -8.86 -9.93
N GLU A 168 -9.14 -8.07 -9.07
CA GLU A 168 -9.28 -8.13 -7.61
C GLU A 168 -10.25 -7.08 -7.06
N ILE A 169 -10.98 -6.40 -7.95
CA ILE A 169 -12.08 -5.47 -7.65
C ILE A 169 -13.21 -6.23 -6.95
N PRO A 170 -13.50 -5.92 -5.66
CA PRO A 170 -14.71 -6.42 -4.99
C PRO A 170 -15.94 -6.00 -5.80
N ASP A 171 -16.88 -6.92 -6.02
CA ASP A 171 -18.10 -6.81 -6.86
C ASP A 171 -18.05 -7.29 -8.33
N ARG A 172 -17.00 -7.98 -8.78
CA ARG A 172 -17.10 -8.86 -9.98
C ARG A 172 -17.39 -10.34 -9.68
N VAL A 173 -17.38 -10.74 -8.41
CA VAL A 173 -17.66 -12.12 -7.99
C VAL A 173 -19.17 -12.38 -7.81
N GLY A 174 -19.98 -11.36 -7.53
CA GLY A 174 -21.44 -11.51 -7.30
C GLY A 174 -22.34 -11.42 -8.55
N LEU A 175 -21.84 -10.96 -9.70
CA LEU A 175 -22.64 -10.77 -10.92
C LEU A 175 -22.61 -11.99 -11.86
N ARG A 176 -21.65 -12.91 -11.72
CA ARG A 176 -21.57 -14.13 -12.56
C ARG A 176 -22.58 -15.21 -12.18
N ASP A 177 -23.09 -15.21 -10.94
CA ASP A 177 -24.10 -16.19 -10.49
C ASP A 177 -25.54 -15.80 -10.82
N ARG A 178 -25.80 -14.55 -11.23
CA ARG A 178 -27.19 -14.07 -11.48
C ARG A 178 -27.64 -14.17 -12.94
N VAL A 179 -26.73 -14.42 -13.88
CA VAL A 179 -27.06 -14.54 -15.32
C VAL A 179 -27.43 -15.98 -15.70
N ARG A 180 -27.37 -16.94 -14.76
CA ARG A 180 -27.74 -18.35 -15.02
C ARG A 180 -29.13 -18.76 -14.52
N ASP A 181 -29.93 -17.81 -14.03
CA ASP A 181 -31.31 -18.05 -13.57
C ASP A 181 -32.27 -17.04 -14.23
N GLU A 182 -32.35 -17.05 -15.56
CA GLU A 182 -33.58 -16.60 -16.25
C GLU A 182 -34.38 -17.83 -16.67
N PRO A 183 -35.59 -18.07 -16.14
CA PRO A 183 -36.48 -19.08 -16.69
C PRO A 183 -37.01 -18.61 -18.05
N GLU A 184 -36.85 -19.46 -19.06
CA GLU A 184 -37.54 -19.34 -20.35
C GLU A 184 -39.05 -19.19 -20.10
N ILE A 185 -39.57 -17.98 -20.35
CA ILE A 185 -41.02 -17.76 -20.40
C ILE A 185 -41.50 -18.36 -21.73
N SER A 186 -41.86 -19.64 -21.68
CA SER A 186 -42.54 -20.31 -22.78
C SER A 186 -43.99 -19.86 -22.84
N GLY A 187 -44.34 -19.15 -23.90
CA GLY A 187 -45.72 -18.80 -24.21
C GLY A 187 -46.51 -20.01 -24.68
N SER A 188 -47.78 -20.09 -24.27
CA SER A 188 -48.97 -20.41 -25.08
C SER A 188 -50.21 -20.35 -24.20
#